data_AF-A0A090QIS0-F1
#
_entry.id   AF-A0A090QIS0-F1
#
_cell.length_a   1.000
_cell.length_b   1.000
_cell.length_c   1.000
_cell.angle_alpha   90.00
_cell.angle_beta   90.00
_cell.angle_gamma   90.00
#
_symmetry.space_group_name_H-M   'P 1'
#
loop_
_entity.id
_entity.type
_entity.pdbx_description
1 polymer ?
#
loop_
_entity_poly.entity_id
_entity_poly.type
_entity_poly.pdbx_seq_one_letter_code
_entity_poly.pdbx_strand_id
1 'polypeptide(L)'
;MTDPFTPLNFGLGDTLNLLREHVNGFASDTIAPLAAEIDASNQFPLHLWPKLGEMGLLGVTVDEAYGGANMGYLAHVIAMEEISRASASVGLSYGAHSNLCVNQIYRHGTEAQKQTYLPPLIQAPRLARWR
;
A
#
# COMPACT_ATOMS: atom_id res chain seq x y z
N MET A 1 21.54 1.23 24.92
CA MET A 1 21.89 -0.13 24.47
C MET A 1 22.01 -0.07 22.96
N THR A 2 23.23 -0.08 22.42
CA THR A 2 23.46 -0.19 20.98
C THR A 2 23.40 -1.66 20.62
N ASP A 3 22.34 -2.06 19.92
CA ASP A 3 22.20 -3.39 19.36
C ASP A 3 23.38 -3.66 18.39
N PRO A 4 24.15 -4.75 18.52
CA PRO A 4 25.28 -5.05 17.64
C PRO A 4 24.86 -5.44 16.22
N PHE A 5 23.56 -5.58 15.96
CA PHE A 5 23.06 -5.93 14.64
C PHE A 5 23.07 -4.71 13.71
N THR A 6 24.00 -4.70 12.75
CA THR A 6 23.90 -3.84 11.58
C THR A 6 23.12 -4.60 10.51
N PRO A 7 21.86 -4.24 10.23
CA PRO A 7 21.11 -4.89 9.16
C PRO A 7 21.83 -4.72 7.82
N LEU A 8 21.73 -5.76 6.98
CA LEU A 8 22.25 -5.72 5.62
C LEU A 8 21.61 -4.55 4.86
N ASN A 9 22.44 -3.65 4.33
CA ASN A 9 21.99 -2.62 3.41
C ASN A 9 21.97 -3.19 1.98
N PHE A 10 20.77 -3.29 1.41
CA PHE A 10 20.56 -3.83 0.06
C PHE A 10 20.89 -2.83 -1.07
N GLY A 11 21.29 -1.60 -0.76
CA GLY A 11 21.66 -0.61 -1.77
C GLY A 11 20.50 -0.26 -2.69
N LEU A 12 19.29 -0.06 -2.14
CA LEU A 12 18.04 0.12 -2.88
C LEU A 12 17.95 1.45 -3.66
N GLY A 13 18.89 2.37 -3.42
CA GLY A 13 18.87 3.72 -3.96
C GLY A 13 17.94 4.67 -3.19
N ASP A 14 18.13 5.97 -3.43
CA ASP A 14 17.51 7.02 -2.63
C ASP A 14 15.98 7.04 -2.72
N THR A 15 15.41 6.80 -3.91
CA THR A 15 13.96 6.80 -4.12
C THR A 15 13.26 5.72 -3.27
N LEU A 16 13.81 4.51 -3.23
CA LEU A 16 13.20 3.40 -2.48
C LEU A 16 13.44 3.53 -0.97
N ASN A 17 14.59 4.10 -0.58
CA ASN A 17 14.84 4.43 0.84
C ASN A 17 13.89 5.52 1.32
N LEU A 18 13.67 6.57 0.53
CA LEU A 18 12.70 7.61 0.85
C LEU A 18 11.27 7.06 0.93
N LEU A 19 10.87 6.20 -0.02
CA LEU A 19 9.59 5.50 0.06
C LEU A 19 9.47 4.71 1.37
N ARG A 20 10.50 3.94 1.74
CA ARG A 20 10.52 3.18 2.99
C ARG A 20 10.32 4.08 4.20
N GLU A 21 11.08 5.16 4.29
CA GLU A 21 11.02 6.12 5.41
C GLU A 21 9.62 6.75 5.53
N HIS A 22 9.05 7.19 4.41
CA HIS A 22 7.72 7.79 4.37
C HIS A 22 6.62 6.80 4.78
N VAL A 23 6.65 5.56 4.26
CA VAL A 23 5.65 4.55 4.61
C VAL A 23 5.84 4.10 6.06
N ASN A 24 7.08 3.96 6.53
CA ASN A 24 7.38 3.63 7.92
C ASN A 24 6.83 4.68 8.89
N GLY A 25 7.10 5.96 8.64
CA GLY A 25 6.57 7.06 9.47
C GLY A 25 5.04 7.04 9.54
N PHE A 26 4.36 6.91 8.40
CA PHE A 26 2.91 6.79 8.36
C PHE A 26 2.41 5.55 9.12
N ALA A 27 3.04 4.40 8.91
CA ALA A 27 2.66 3.14 9.54
C ALA A 27 2.82 3.21 11.07
N SER A 28 3.93 3.75 11.56
CA SER A 28 4.19 3.94 12.98
C SER A 28 3.24 4.95 13.63
N ASP A 29 2.97 6.08 12.99
CA ASP A 29 2.20 7.17 13.60
C ASP A 29 0.68 6.97 13.47
N THR A 30 0.23 6.32 12.39
CA THR A 30 -1.21 6.20 12.06
C THR A 30 -1.74 4.78 12.19
N ILE A 31 -0.99 3.76 11.76
CA ILE A 31 -1.50 2.37 11.72
C ILE A 31 -1.25 1.64 13.02
N ALA A 32 -0.03 1.72 13.57
CA ALA A 32 0.39 0.96 14.76
C ALA A 32 -0.49 1.23 16.00
N PRO A 33 -0.94 2.48 16.28
CA PRO A 33 -1.83 2.73 17.42
C PRO A 33 -3.20 2.04 17.31
N LEU A 34 -3.64 1.71 16.09
CA LEU A 34 -4.94 1.10 15.82
C LEU A 34 -4.87 -0.44 15.82
N ALA A 35 -3.68 -1.03 15.70
CA ALA A 35 -3.51 -2.47 15.42
C ALA A 35 -4.22 -3.38 16.43
N ALA A 36 -4.07 -3.11 17.73
CA ALA A 36 -4.69 -3.92 18.79
C ALA A 36 -6.23 -3.82 18.78
N GLU A 37 -6.79 -2.65 18.50
CA GLU A 37 -8.23 -2.45 18.42
C GLU A 37 -8.83 -3.13 17.19
N ILE A 38 -8.14 -3.06 16.04
CA ILE A 38 -8.56 -3.72 14.79
C ILE A 38 -8.70 -5.22 15.03
N ASP A 39 -7.68 -5.83 15.65
CA ASP A 39 -7.67 -7.26 15.91
C ASP A 39 -8.72 -7.66 16.96
N ALA A 40 -8.91 -6.86 18.02
CA ALA A 40 -9.89 -7.13 19.06
C ALA A 40 -11.36 -6.96 18.60
N SER A 41 -11.62 -5.94 17.78
CA SER A 41 -12.96 -5.61 17.27
C SER A 41 -13.34 -6.40 16.02
N ASN A 42 -12.36 -6.99 15.34
CA ASN A 42 -12.50 -7.62 14.03
C ASN A 42 -13.12 -6.68 12.97
N GLN A 43 -12.84 -5.39 13.07
CA GLN A 43 -13.31 -4.37 12.13
C GLN A 43 -12.15 -3.69 11.42
N PHE A 44 -12.24 -3.63 10.08
CA PHE A 44 -11.23 -2.95 9.28
C PHE A 44 -11.39 -1.42 9.38
N PRO A 45 -10.30 -0.66 9.61
CA PRO A 45 -10.35 0.80 9.73
C PRO A 45 -10.48 1.46 8.34
N LEU A 46 -11.71 1.58 7.84
CA LEU A 46 -11.99 2.08 6.48
C LEU A 46 -11.42 3.49 6.19
N HIS A 47 -11.19 4.29 7.23
CA HIS A 47 -10.62 5.63 7.11
C HIS A 47 -9.15 5.65 6.69
N LEU A 48 -8.45 4.50 6.70
CA LEU A 48 -7.08 4.39 6.19
C LEU A 48 -7.02 4.43 4.66
N TRP A 49 -8.05 3.96 3.95
CA TRP A 49 -8.00 3.85 2.49
C TRP A 49 -7.78 5.16 1.75
N PRO A 50 -8.50 6.27 2.07
CA PRO A 50 -8.23 7.55 1.42
C PRO A 50 -6.78 8.02 1.64
N LYS A 51 -6.24 7.85 2.86
CA LYS A 51 -4.85 8.22 3.18
C LYS A 51 -3.85 7.41 2.36
N LEU A 52 -4.05 6.09 2.23
CA LEU A 52 -3.21 5.23 1.40
C LEU A 52 -3.30 5.60 -0.09
N GLY A 53 -4.48 6.03 -0.55
CA GLY A 53 -4.70 6.53 -1.91
C GLY A 53 -3.97 7.85 -2.18
N GLU A 54 -4.07 8.81 -1.26
CA GLU A 54 -3.35 10.10 -1.32
C GLU A 54 -1.83 9.93 -1.33
N MET A 55 -1.32 8.91 -0.62
CA MET A 55 0.10 8.56 -0.64
C MET A 55 0.54 7.80 -1.92
N GLY A 56 -0.39 7.48 -2.83
CA GLY A 56 -0.12 6.72 -4.05
C GLY A 56 0.09 5.22 -3.82
N LEU A 57 -0.13 4.71 -2.60
CA LEU A 57 0.20 3.34 -2.21
C LEU A 57 -0.74 2.30 -2.84
N LEU A 58 -1.97 2.69 -3.19
CA LEU A 58 -2.98 1.80 -3.76
C LEU A 58 -2.74 1.44 -5.23
N GLY A 59 -1.93 2.23 -5.92
CA GLY A 59 -1.60 2.08 -7.34
C GLY A 59 -0.09 1.99 -7.62
N VAL A 60 0.72 1.51 -6.67
CA VAL A 60 2.19 1.53 -6.76
C VAL A 60 2.74 0.89 -8.04
N THR A 61 2.10 -0.18 -8.51
CA THR A 61 2.54 -0.94 -9.70
C THR A 61 1.79 -0.59 -10.97
N VAL A 62 0.92 0.43 -10.95
CA VAL A 62 0.08 0.83 -12.08
C VAL A 62 0.67 2.05 -12.74
N ASP A 63 0.55 2.13 -14.07
CA ASP A 63 0.97 3.31 -14.84
C ASP A 63 0.23 4.59 -14.43
N GLU A 64 0.94 5.71 -14.53
CA GLU A 64 0.43 7.05 -14.27
C GLU A 64 -0.79 7.40 -15.14
N ALA A 65 -0.90 6.81 -16.33
CA ALA A 65 -2.05 6.98 -17.23
C ALA A 65 -3.39 6.59 -16.59
N TYR A 66 -3.38 5.71 -15.58
CA TYR A 66 -4.55 5.31 -14.81
C TYR A 66 -4.57 5.88 -13.39
N GLY A 67 -3.65 6.80 -13.08
CA GLY A 67 -3.49 7.42 -11.76
C GLY A 67 -2.57 6.66 -10.79
N GLY A 68 -1.81 5.66 -11.26
CA GLY A 68 -0.84 4.92 -10.44
C GLY A 68 0.52 5.61 -10.34
N ALA A 69 1.45 4.99 -9.59
CA ALA A 69 2.78 5.55 -9.32
C ALA A 69 3.92 4.89 -10.13
N ASN A 70 3.64 3.80 -10.85
CA ASN A 70 4.58 3.07 -11.70
C ASN A 70 5.98 2.77 -11.09
N MET A 71 6.04 2.47 -9.80
CA MET A 71 7.31 2.24 -9.09
C MET A 71 7.78 0.77 -9.13
N GLY A 72 6.94 -0.13 -9.64
CA GLY A 72 7.24 -1.55 -9.76
C GLY A 72 7.12 -2.36 -8.45
N TYR A 73 7.43 -3.66 -8.53
CA TYR A 73 7.18 -4.60 -7.42
C TYR A 73 8.11 -4.40 -6.22
N LEU A 74 9.35 -3.94 -6.42
CA LEU A 74 10.25 -3.75 -5.29
C LEU A 74 9.75 -2.63 -4.36
N ALA A 75 9.26 -1.52 -4.93
CA ALA A 75 8.58 -0.47 -4.19
C ALA A 75 7.32 -1.00 -3.47
N HIS A 76 6.53 -1.84 -4.16
CA HIS A 76 5.34 -2.46 -3.60
C HIS A 76 5.65 -3.37 -2.39
N VAL A 77 6.72 -4.18 -2.48
CA VAL A 77 7.18 -5.04 -1.37
C VAL A 77 7.63 -4.21 -0.18
N ILE A 78 8.37 -3.12 -0.40
CA ILE A 78 8.82 -2.22 0.66
C ILE A 78 7.61 -1.59 1.36
N ALA A 79 6.64 -1.07 0.60
CA ALA A 79 5.42 -0.50 1.17
C ALA A 79 4.63 -1.53 1.98
N MET A 80 4.48 -2.75 1.44
CA MET A 80 3.82 -3.86 2.13
C MET A 80 4.53 -4.23 3.44
N GLU A 81 5.87 -4.29 3.44
CA GLU A 81 6.67 -4.63 4.62
C GLU A 81 6.46 -3.60 5.74
N GLU A 82 6.56 -2.31 5.41
CA GLU A 82 6.42 -1.23 6.39
C GLU A 82 4.99 -1.11 6.95
N ILE A 83 3.96 -1.29 6.12
CA ILE A 83 2.56 -1.35 6.59
C ILE A 83 2.36 -2.57 7.50
N SER A 84 2.87 -3.74 7.10
CA SER A 84 2.69 -4.98 7.85
C SER A 84 3.45 -4.98 9.18
N ARG A 85 4.56 -4.23 9.27
CA ARG A 85 5.29 -4.02 10.52
C ARG A 85 4.43 -3.31 11.57
N ALA A 86 3.50 -2.45 11.16
CA ALA A 86 2.56 -1.78 12.06
C ALA A 86 1.30 -2.61 12.34
N SER A 87 0.71 -3.24 11.31
CA SER A 87 -0.42 -4.16 11.47
C SER A 87 -0.48 -5.15 10.32
N ALA A 88 -0.33 -6.45 10.63
CA ALA A 88 -0.44 -7.51 9.65
C ALA A 88 -1.85 -7.57 9.01
N SER A 89 -2.91 -7.27 9.78
CA SER A 89 -4.30 -7.20 9.31
C SER A 89 -4.51 -6.12 8.25
N VAL A 90 -3.90 -4.94 8.46
CA VAL A 90 -3.92 -3.85 7.48
C VAL A 90 -3.07 -4.19 6.26
N GLY A 91 -1.86 -4.73 6.49
CA GLY A 91 -0.96 -5.20 5.43
C GLY A 91 -1.63 -6.20 4.50
N LEU A 92 -2.30 -7.22 5.03
CA LEU A 92 -3.00 -8.23 4.24
C LEU A 92 -4.07 -7.61 3.34
N SER A 93 -4.89 -6.71 3.89
CA SER A 93 -5.95 -6.05 3.14
C SER A 93 -5.38 -5.11 2.06
N TYR A 94 -4.31 -4.38 2.39
CA TYR A 94 -3.55 -3.57 1.44
C TYR A 94 -3.00 -4.41 0.29
N GLY A 95 -2.35 -5.54 0.59
CA GLY A 95 -1.79 -6.44 -0.43
C GLY A 95 -2.87 -7.06 -1.32
N ALA A 96 -4.01 -7.46 -0.75
CA ALA A 96 -5.13 -7.97 -1.52
C ALA A 96 -5.71 -6.90 -2.49
N HIS A 97 -5.84 -5.66 -2.03
CA HIS A 97 -6.31 -4.55 -2.87
C HIS A 97 -5.30 -4.21 -3.98
N SER A 98 -4.09 -3.82 -3.58
CA SER A 98 -3.08 -3.27 -4.50
C SER A 98 -2.48 -4.32 -5.45
N ASN A 99 -2.36 -5.58 -5.02
CA ASN A 99 -1.73 -6.63 -5.82
C ASN A 99 -2.74 -7.63 -6.39
N LEU A 100 -3.57 -8.25 -5.55
CA LEU A 100 -4.47 -9.32 -6.03
C LEU A 100 -5.63 -8.76 -6.88
N CYS A 101 -6.04 -7.51 -6.64
CA CYS A 101 -7.05 -6.84 -7.45
C CYS A 101 -6.40 -5.89 -8.47
N VAL A 102 -5.84 -4.78 -8.02
CA VAL A 102 -5.47 -3.65 -8.88
C VAL A 102 -4.43 -4.07 -9.92
N ASN A 103 -3.37 -4.76 -9.49
CA ASN A 103 -2.34 -5.24 -10.39
C ASN A 103 -2.84 -6.32 -11.36
N GLN A 104 -3.82 -7.15 -10.99
CA GLN A 104 -4.42 -8.12 -11.93
C GLN A 104 -5.23 -7.43 -13.03
N ILE A 105 -6.04 -6.42 -12.67
CA ILE A 105 -6.77 -5.59 -13.65
C ILE A 105 -5.77 -4.87 -14.57
N TYR A 106 -4.71 -4.31 -14.00
CA TYR A 106 -3.71 -3.59 -14.78
C TYR A 106 -2.96 -4.49 -15.78
N ARG A 107 -2.60 -5.71 -15.37
CA ARG A 107 -1.83 -6.64 -16.23
C ARG A 107 -2.69 -7.37 -17.25
N HIS A 108 -3.92 -7.72 -16.90
CA HIS A 108 -4.73 -8.65 -17.68
C HIS A 108 -6.07 -8.06 -18.18
N GLY A 109 -6.46 -6.89 -17.69
CA GLY A 109 -7.67 -6.22 -18.14
C GLY A 109 -7.53 -5.67 -19.56
N THR A 110 -8.66 -5.57 -20.26
CA THR A 110 -8.74 -4.80 -21.51
C THR A 110 -8.58 -3.31 -21.22
N GLU A 111 -8.26 -2.51 -22.24
CA GLU A 111 -8.12 -1.05 -22.07
C GLU A 111 -9.38 -0.43 -21.46
N ALA A 112 -10.57 -0.84 -21.93
CA ALA A 112 -11.83 -0.37 -21.38
C ALA A 112 -12.00 -0.72 -19.89
N GLN A 113 -11.59 -1.93 -19.48
CA GLN A 113 -11.63 -2.33 -18.06
C GLN A 113 -10.65 -1.52 -17.21
N LYS A 114 -9.43 -1.29 -17.70
CA LYS A 114 -8.42 -0.51 -17.00
C LYS A 114 -8.89 0.92 -16.75
N GLN A 115 -9.37 1.60 -17.80
CA GLN A 115 -9.90 2.97 -17.71
C GLN A 115 -11.11 3.09 -16.77
N THR A 116 -11.96 2.06 -16.73
CA THR A 116 -13.17 2.07 -15.90
C THR A 116 -12.87 1.80 -14.42
N TYR A 117 -12.01 0.81 -14.13
CA TYR A 117 -11.85 0.29 -12.77
C TYR A 117 -10.63 0.81 -12.03
N LEU A 118 -9.51 1.10 -12.71
CA LEU A 118 -8.27 1.46 -12.02
C LEU A 118 -8.33 2.84 -11.34
N PRO A 119 -8.77 3.94 -11.99
CA PRO A 119 -8.80 5.25 -11.35
C PRO A 119 -9.57 5.29 -10.01
N PRO A 120 -10.80 4.75 -9.89
CA PRO A 120 -11.51 4.77 -8.61
C PRO A 120 -10.90 3.83 -7.55
N LEU A 121 -10.25 2.73 -7.95
CA LEU A 121 -9.55 1.83 -7.03
C LEU A 121 -8.27 2.46 -6.46
N ILE A 122 -7.58 3.29 -7.24
CA ILE A 122 -6.32 3.93 -6.84
C ILE A 122 -6.57 5.17 -5.98
N GLN A 123 -7.53 6.02 -6.37
CA GLN A 123 -7.84 7.24 -5.64
C GLN A 123 -8.61 6.97 -4.33
N ALA A 124 -9.31 5.83 -4.24
CA ALA A 124 -10.12 5.42 -3.10
C ALA A 124 -10.96 6.52 -2.40
N PRO A 125 -11.69 7.40 -3.14
CA PRO A 125 -12.34 8.58 -2.56
C PRO A 125 -13.50 8.25 -1.60
N ARG A 126 -14.05 7.04 -1.69
CA ARG A 126 -15.00 6.34 -0.82
C ARG A 126 -15.01 4.92 -1.34
N LEU A 127 -14.86 3.90 -0.49
CA LEU A 127 -14.83 2.47 -0.83
C LEU A 127 -15.22 2.20 -2.29
N ALA A 128 -14.27 1.72 -3.09
CA ALA A 128 -14.59 0.93 -4.26
C ALA A 128 -15.27 -0.35 -3.77
N ARG A 129 -16.54 -0.19 -3.40
CA ARG A 129 -17.42 -1.27 -3.02
C ARG A 129 -17.73 -1.98 -4.33
N TRP A 130 -17.19 -3.18 -4.47
CA TRP A 130 -17.71 -4.18 -5.39
C TRP A 130 -19.21 -4.30 -5.14
N ARG A 131 -20.01 -3.75 -6.04
CA ARG A 131 -21.45 -3.93 -6.08
C ARG A 131 -21.80 -4.43 -7.46
#